data_AF-A0A2A3GE39-F1
#
_entry.id   AF-A0A2A3GE39-F1
#
_cell.length_a   1.000
_cell.length_b   1.000
_cell.length_c   1.000
_cell.angle_alpha   90.00
_cell.angle_beta   90.00
_cell.angle_gamma   90.00
#
_symmetry.space_group_name_H-M   'P 1'
#
loop_
_entity.id
_entity.type
_entity.pdbx_description
1 polymer ?
#
loop_
_entity_poly.entity_id
_entity_poly.type
_entity_poly.pdbx_seq_one_letter_code
_entity_poly.pdbx_strand_id
1 'polypeptide(L)'
;MIPSSFDYVSPTSVEQAVAALAEAGEDAKILAGGQSLLPVLRLRLSSPSTLVDLGRIGELRGVRDDGDSLVIGAMTTYYDLIRDPLVHEHALLLVEATRTVADPQIRHRGTLGGALAHADPAGDLCAPALALDATLTAVGTAGRRSIPVADFFEGYYTTTLRPDEILVDVRVPKHTGWEARYEKFNTVAEAWSIVAVAATIQVDGGTIRQARVALTNMGAVPVRARGVEDALVGNAADPELIRAAAEHAAEGTDPITDGNADAEYRSHLARVLTRRAVATAVGV
;
A
#
# COMPACT_ATOMS: atom_id res chain seq x y z
N MET A 1 23.32 13.66 12.11
CA MET A 1 21.94 13.64 11.55
C MET A 1 21.64 14.93 10.79
N ILE A 2 22.40 15.23 9.74
CA ILE A 2 22.20 16.41 8.87
C ILE A 2 22.33 15.91 7.43
N PRO A 3 21.31 16.10 6.58
CA PRO A 3 21.38 15.67 5.19
C PRO A 3 22.46 16.43 4.42
N SER A 4 22.90 15.88 3.31
CA SER A 4 23.69 16.61 2.31
C SER A 4 22.88 17.81 1.78
N SER A 5 23.55 18.86 1.31
CA SER A 5 22.87 19.98 0.65
C SER A 5 22.19 19.52 -0.63
N PHE A 6 21.01 20.05 -0.90
CA PHE A 6 20.24 19.82 -2.12
C PHE A 6 19.52 21.11 -2.50
N ASP A 7 19.21 21.25 -3.79
CA ASP A 7 18.29 22.25 -4.28
C ASP A 7 16.85 21.81 -4.00
N TYR A 8 15.94 22.79 -3.85
CA TYR A 8 14.55 22.55 -3.52
C TYR A 8 13.64 23.27 -4.50
N VAL A 9 12.78 22.50 -5.18
CA VAL A 9 11.81 23.00 -6.14
C VAL A 9 10.41 22.64 -5.65
N SER A 10 9.50 23.62 -5.64
CA SER A 10 8.12 23.43 -5.17
C SER A 10 7.12 23.80 -6.27
N PRO A 11 6.96 22.93 -7.29
CA PRO A 11 6.03 23.13 -8.39
C PRO A 11 4.58 23.20 -7.93
N THR A 12 3.72 23.79 -8.75
CA THR A 12 2.28 23.99 -8.45
C THR A 12 1.35 23.20 -9.37
N SER A 13 1.90 22.44 -10.31
CA SER A 13 1.20 21.55 -11.25
C SER A 13 2.03 20.29 -11.50
N VAL A 14 1.39 19.21 -11.94
CA VAL A 14 2.09 17.98 -12.35
C VAL A 14 3.06 18.25 -13.50
N GLU A 15 2.69 19.08 -14.47
CA GLU A 15 3.54 19.40 -15.63
C GLU A 15 4.85 20.08 -15.19
N GLN A 16 4.76 21.04 -14.26
CA GLN A 16 5.95 21.70 -13.70
C GLN A 16 6.82 20.71 -12.91
N ALA A 17 6.21 19.76 -12.21
CA ALA A 17 6.94 18.77 -11.44
C ALA A 17 7.68 17.77 -12.34
N VAL A 18 7.04 17.29 -13.40
CA VAL A 18 7.67 16.43 -14.42
C VAL A 18 8.81 17.19 -15.10
N ALA A 19 8.60 18.45 -15.48
CA ALA A 19 9.67 19.27 -16.07
C ALA A 19 10.86 19.44 -15.13
N ALA A 20 10.61 19.70 -13.83
CA ALA A 20 11.66 19.82 -12.82
C ALA A 20 12.44 18.51 -12.61
N LEU A 21 11.77 17.36 -12.62
CA LEU A 21 12.43 16.05 -12.54
C LEU A 21 13.29 15.79 -13.78
N ALA A 22 12.77 16.08 -14.97
CA ALA A 22 13.50 15.90 -16.22
C ALA A 22 14.74 16.81 -16.30
N GLU A 23 14.63 18.06 -15.84
CA GLU A 23 15.76 19.01 -15.81
C GLU A 23 16.83 18.60 -14.80
N ALA A 24 16.42 18.14 -13.61
CA ALA A 24 17.35 17.75 -12.54
C ALA A 24 18.00 16.37 -12.76
N GLY A 25 17.44 15.52 -13.62
CA GLY A 25 18.01 14.23 -14.01
C GLY A 25 17.88 13.14 -12.93
N GLU A 26 18.68 12.08 -13.05
CA GLU A 26 18.58 10.87 -12.20
C GLU A 26 18.85 11.12 -10.71
N ASP A 27 19.54 12.22 -10.37
CA ASP A 27 19.86 12.58 -9.00
C ASP A 27 18.71 13.34 -8.29
N ALA A 28 17.60 13.59 -8.97
CA ALA A 28 16.42 14.20 -8.38
C ALA A 28 15.60 13.19 -7.55
N LYS A 29 14.98 13.66 -6.47
CA LYS A 29 13.98 12.88 -5.74
C LYS A 29 12.71 13.65 -5.47
N ILE A 30 11.59 12.97 -5.61
CA ILE A 30 10.28 13.48 -5.25
C ILE A 30 10.15 13.55 -3.73
N LEU A 31 9.74 14.71 -3.22
CA LEU A 31 9.32 14.89 -1.83
C LEU A 31 7.79 14.92 -1.76
N ALA A 32 7.21 13.84 -1.25
CA ALA A 32 5.80 13.75 -0.90
C ALA A 32 5.61 14.09 0.60
N GLY A 33 5.13 13.13 1.40
CA GLY A 33 5.03 13.29 2.85
C GLY A 33 6.35 13.37 3.62
N GLY A 34 7.45 12.93 2.99
CA GLY A 34 8.81 12.95 3.55
C GLY A 34 9.09 11.96 4.69
N GLN A 35 8.12 11.11 5.07
CA GLN A 35 8.22 10.25 6.25
C GLN A 35 9.13 9.02 6.07
N SER A 36 9.46 8.64 4.83
CA SER A 36 10.53 7.67 4.53
C SER A 36 11.79 8.35 3.99
N LEU A 37 11.62 9.32 3.07
CA LEU A 37 12.74 9.98 2.41
C LEU A 37 13.59 10.81 3.39
N LEU A 38 13.00 11.68 4.21
CA LEU A 38 13.77 12.57 5.08
C LEU A 38 14.62 11.80 6.12
N PRO A 39 14.13 10.70 6.74
CA PRO A 39 14.99 9.81 7.52
C PRO A 39 16.20 9.28 6.74
N VAL A 40 15.99 8.76 5.52
CA VAL A 40 17.06 8.26 4.63
C VAL A 40 18.10 9.35 4.35
N LEU A 41 17.66 10.59 4.09
CA LEU A 41 18.56 11.73 3.86
C LEU A 41 19.37 12.11 5.12
N ARG A 42 18.72 12.14 6.30
CA ARG A 42 19.39 12.49 7.57
C ARG A 42 20.48 11.49 7.97
N LEU A 43 20.30 10.22 7.57
CA LEU A 43 21.27 9.13 7.71
C LEU A 43 22.26 9.05 6.55
N ARG A 44 22.11 9.89 5.52
CA ARG A 44 22.92 9.92 4.29
C ARG A 44 22.95 8.59 3.53
N LEU A 45 21.87 7.82 3.64
CA LEU A 45 21.65 6.61 2.83
C LEU A 45 21.22 6.97 1.40
N SER A 46 20.81 8.22 1.17
CA SER A 46 20.63 8.85 -0.14
C SER A 46 21.07 10.31 -0.07
N SER A 47 21.56 10.87 -1.17
CA SER A 47 22.02 12.26 -1.28
C SER A 47 21.65 12.84 -2.65
N PRO A 48 20.35 13.08 -2.91
CA PRO A 48 19.89 13.66 -4.17
C PRO A 48 20.42 15.09 -4.32
N SER A 49 20.63 15.52 -5.57
CA SER A 49 21.01 16.90 -5.88
C SER A 49 19.83 17.86 -5.70
N THR A 50 18.62 17.38 -6.00
CA THR A 50 17.39 18.19 -6.02
C THR A 50 16.22 17.44 -5.40
N LEU A 51 15.43 18.13 -4.58
CA LEU A 51 14.13 17.67 -4.12
C LEU A 51 13.00 18.42 -4.84
N VAL A 52 12.11 17.66 -5.47
CA VAL A 52 10.89 18.18 -6.10
C VAL A 52 9.70 17.92 -5.19
N ASP A 53 9.24 18.95 -4.49
CA ASP A 53 8.16 18.86 -3.50
C ASP A 53 6.78 19.02 -4.13
N LEU A 54 5.99 17.94 -4.06
CA LEU A 54 4.64 17.88 -4.62
C LEU A 54 3.59 18.57 -3.72
N GLY A 55 3.98 19.08 -2.56
CA GLY A 55 3.09 19.57 -1.51
C GLY A 55 2.14 20.69 -1.93
N ARG A 56 2.50 21.46 -2.97
CA ARG A 56 1.71 22.58 -3.50
C ARG A 56 0.81 22.20 -4.69
N ILE A 57 0.87 20.96 -5.17
CA ILE A 57 0.08 20.49 -6.30
C ILE A 57 -1.28 20.00 -5.78
N GLY A 58 -2.28 20.86 -5.84
CA GLY A 58 -3.61 20.60 -5.27
C GLY A 58 -4.34 19.42 -5.93
N GLU A 59 -4.15 19.22 -7.23
CA GLU A 59 -4.78 18.14 -8.01
C GLU A 59 -4.32 16.72 -7.61
N LEU A 60 -3.19 16.58 -6.90
CA LEU A 60 -2.71 15.30 -6.38
C LEU A 60 -3.39 14.88 -5.08
N ARG A 61 -4.38 15.63 -4.58
CA ARG A 61 -5.01 15.41 -3.28
C ARG A 61 -6.49 15.06 -3.42
N GLY A 62 -6.99 14.37 -2.42
CA GLY A 62 -8.42 14.13 -2.24
C GLY A 62 -8.87 12.82 -2.86
N VAL A 63 -10.14 12.53 -2.61
CA VAL A 63 -10.83 11.33 -3.07
C VAL A 63 -12.04 11.77 -3.87
N ARG A 64 -12.28 11.10 -4.99
CA ARG A 64 -13.47 11.33 -5.80
C ARG A 64 -14.07 10.01 -6.26
N ASP A 65 -15.39 10.02 -6.39
CA ASP A 65 -16.14 8.98 -7.08
C ASP A 65 -15.86 9.05 -8.60
N ASP A 66 -15.71 7.89 -9.22
CA ASP A 66 -15.56 7.73 -10.67
C ASP A 66 -16.30 6.48 -11.17
N GLY A 67 -17.59 6.38 -10.85
CA GLY A 67 -18.47 5.30 -11.30
C GLY A 67 -18.19 4.01 -10.53
N ASP A 68 -17.60 3.02 -11.20
CA ASP A 68 -17.27 1.71 -10.60
C ASP A 68 -15.97 1.74 -9.77
N SER A 69 -15.34 2.90 -9.62
CA SER A 69 -14.10 3.05 -8.87
C SER A 69 -14.07 4.35 -8.07
N LEU A 70 -13.20 4.39 -7.07
CA LEU A 70 -12.67 5.62 -6.49
C LEU A 70 -11.38 6.03 -7.18
N VAL A 71 -11.13 7.33 -7.23
CA VAL A 71 -9.81 7.88 -7.59
C VAL A 71 -9.29 8.66 -6.38
N ILE A 72 -8.14 8.23 -5.87
CA ILE A 72 -7.48 8.80 -4.70
C ILE A 72 -6.18 9.45 -5.16
N GLY A 73 -6.06 10.77 -4.98
CA GLY A 73 -4.85 11.49 -5.33
C GLY A 73 -3.64 10.98 -4.54
N ALA A 74 -2.49 10.86 -5.19
CA ALA A 74 -1.27 10.29 -4.60
C ALA A 74 -0.76 11.05 -3.35
N MET A 75 -1.05 12.34 -3.25
CA MET A 75 -0.71 13.21 -2.11
C MET A 75 -1.81 13.26 -1.03
N THR A 76 -2.84 12.41 -1.13
CA THR A 76 -3.80 12.21 -0.04
C THR A 76 -3.07 11.65 1.17
N THR A 77 -3.15 12.37 2.29
CA THR A 77 -2.45 11.96 3.51
C THR A 77 -3.12 10.74 4.13
N TYR A 78 -2.39 9.97 4.94
CA TYR A 78 -2.98 8.88 5.70
C TYR A 78 -4.11 9.36 6.61
N TYR A 79 -3.97 10.56 7.19
CA TYR A 79 -4.99 11.20 8.00
C TYR A 79 -6.29 11.44 7.22
N ASP A 80 -6.18 12.03 6.02
CA ASP A 80 -7.35 12.30 5.17
C ASP A 80 -7.97 10.99 4.67
N LEU A 81 -7.12 10.03 4.26
CA LEU A 81 -7.54 8.72 3.76
C LEU A 81 -8.39 7.95 4.80
N ILE A 82 -7.98 7.96 6.07
CA ILE A 82 -8.71 7.29 7.17
C ILE A 82 -10.07 7.94 7.43
N ARG A 83 -10.26 9.22 7.10
CA ARG A 83 -11.46 9.99 7.46
C ARG A 83 -12.41 10.19 6.30
N ASP A 84 -11.99 9.85 5.09
CA ASP A 84 -12.76 10.08 3.89
C ASP A 84 -13.97 9.13 3.83
N PRO A 85 -15.21 9.65 3.69
CA PRO A 85 -16.41 8.82 3.69
C PRO A 85 -16.50 7.87 2.49
N LEU A 86 -15.97 8.26 1.32
CA LEU A 86 -15.99 7.39 0.14
C LEU A 86 -15.05 6.21 0.33
N VAL A 87 -13.86 6.44 0.88
CA VAL A 87 -12.90 5.36 1.17
C VAL A 87 -13.47 4.40 2.21
N HIS A 88 -14.15 4.93 3.23
CA HIS A 88 -14.88 4.12 4.21
C HIS A 88 -15.94 3.22 3.58
N GLU A 89 -16.73 3.74 2.66
CA GLU A 89 -17.84 3.00 2.04
C GLU A 89 -17.36 1.98 0.99
N HIS A 90 -16.36 2.34 0.19
CA HIS A 90 -16.01 1.58 -1.02
C HIS A 90 -14.64 0.90 -0.97
N ALA A 91 -13.77 1.24 -0.02
CA ALA A 91 -12.41 0.73 0.06
C ALA A 91 -11.94 0.57 1.52
N LEU A 92 -12.83 0.04 2.38
CA LEU A 92 -12.62 -0.05 3.83
C LEU A 92 -11.27 -0.68 4.23
N LEU A 93 -10.77 -1.63 3.44
CA LEU A 93 -9.47 -2.26 3.66
C LEU A 93 -8.29 -1.27 3.68
N LEU A 94 -8.34 -0.18 2.89
CA LEU A 94 -7.33 0.88 2.97
C LEU A 94 -7.41 1.60 4.32
N VAL A 95 -8.61 1.89 4.82
CA VAL A 95 -8.79 2.54 6.13
C VAL A 95 -8.22 1.67 7.25
N GLU A 96 -8.58 0.38 7.27
CA GLU A 96 -8.13 -0.57 8.28
C GLU A 96 -6.60 -0.67 8.31
N ALA A 97 -5.95 -0.79 7.15
CA ALA A 97 -4.49 -0.82 7.08
C ALA A 97 -3.85 0.50 7.53
N THR A 98 -4.35 1.63 7.01
CA THR A 98 -3.78 2.96 7.27
C THR A 98 -3.83 3.33 8.76
N ARG A 99 -4.85 2.88 9.50
CA ARG A 99 -4.96 3.09 10.95
C ARG A 99 -3.79 2.49 11.74
N THR A 100 -3.15 1.45 11.21
CA THR A 100 -2.01 0.76 11.85
C THR A 100 -0.65 1.35 11.46
N VAL A 101 -0.63 2.34 10.56
CA VAL A 101 0.59 2.94 10.03
C VAL A 101 1.13 3.97 11.03
N ALA A 102 2.21 3.61 11.70
CA ALA A 102 3.02 4.51 12.53
C ALA A 102 2.19 5.28 13.59
N ASP A 103 2.52 6.55 13.82
CA ASP A 103 1.88 7.44 14.79
C ASP A 103 1.01 8.52 14.10
N PRO A 104 0.18 9.27 14.86
CA PRO A 104 -0.63 10.36 14.29
C PRO A 104 0.17 11.42 13.52
N GLN A 105 1.38 11.79 13.95
CA GLN A 105 2.20 12.83 13.32
C GLN A 105 2.69 12.38 11.95
N ILE A 106 3.16 11.13 11.86
CA ILE A 106 3.50 10.49 10.59
C ILE A 106 2.25 10.42 9.71
N ARG A 107 1.07 10.08 10.24
CA ARG A 107 -0.17 10.01 9.44
C ARG A 107 -0.66 11.35 8.88
N HIS A 108 -0.37 12.48 9.52
CA HIS A 108 -0.69 13.80 8.97
C HIS A 108 0.21 14.19 7.79
N ARG A 109 1.34 13.50 7.61
CA ARG A 109 2.35 13.85 6.60
C ARG A 109 2.48 12.79 5.52
N GLY A 110 2.54 11.52 5.91
CA GLY A 110 2.62 10.37 5.01
C GLY A 110 1.43 10.33 4.07
N THR A 111 1.68 9.88 2.83
CA THR A 111 0.74 9.96 1.71
C THR A 111 0.58 8.59 1.07
N LEU A 112 -0.62 8.25 0.58
CA LEU A 112 -0.88 6.97 -0.10
C LEU A 112 0.12 6.70 -1.24
N GLY A 113 0.29 7.66 -2.15
CA GLY A 113 1.18 7.51 -3.29
C GLY A 113 2.65 7.39 -2.87
N GLY A 114 3.07 8.18 -1.88
CA GLY A 114 4.41 8.04 -1.28
C GLY A 114 4.66 6.65 -0.66
N ALA A 115 3.64 6.03 -0.05
CA ALA A 115 3.75 4.68 0.50
C ALA A 115 3.98 3.65 -0.61
N LEU A 116 3.16 3.70 -1.67
CA LEU A 116 3.22 2.77 -2.79
C LEU A 116 4.50 2.94 -3.59
N ALA A 117 4.87 4.19 -3.93
CA ALA A 117 6.09 4.50 -4.68
C ALA A 117 7.37 4.19 -3.89
N HIS A 118 7.32 4.19 -2.56
CA HIS A 118 8.45 3.77 -1.75
C HIS A 118 8.71 2.26 -1.83
N ALA A 119 7.65 1.46 -2.03
CA ALA A 119 7.71 0.01 -2.25
C ALA A 119 8.56 -0.75 -1.21
N ASP A 120 8.48 -0.33 0.05
CA ASP A 120 8.99 -1.13 1.16
C ASP A 120 8.05 -2.34 1.36
N PRO A 121 8.54 -3.60 1.31
CA PRO A 121 7.71 -4.77 1.54
C PRO A 121 7.05 -4.82 2.92
N ALA A 122 7.63 -4.15 3.91
CA ALA A 122 7.06 -4.02 5.24
C ALA A 122 5.99 -2.92 5.34
N GLY A 123 5.82 -2.11 4.29
CA GLY A 123 4.85 -1.04 4.21
C GLY A 123 3.41 -1.52 4.05
N ASP A 124 2.54 -0.98 4.90
CA ASP A 124 1.20 -1.54 5.11
C ASP A 124 0.23 -1.32 3.95
N LEU A 125 0.47 -0.38 3.03
CA LEU A 125 -0.50 -0.02 1.98
C LEU A 125 -0.29 -0.77 0.65
N CYS A 126 0.84 -1.43 0.46
CA CYS A 126 1.14 -2.18 -0.76
C CYS A 126 0.21 -3.40 -0.91
N ALA A 127 0.04 -4.19 0.15
CA ALA A 127 -0.82 -5.38 0.14
C ALA A 127 -2.33 -5.05 0.02
N PRO A 128 -2.91 -4.08 0.77
CA PRO A 128 -4.28 -3.61 0.56
C PRO A 128 -4.54 -3.12 -0.87
N ALA A 129 -3.63 -2.34 -1.46
CA ALA A 129 -3.77 -1.89 -2.83
C ALA A 129 -3.81 -3.08 -3.81
N LEU A 130 -2.95 -4.07 -3.60
CA LEU A 130 -2.93 -5.33 -4.37
C LEU A 130 -4.21 -6.16 -4.20
N ALA A 131 -4.70 -6.32 -2.97
CA ALA A 131 -5.94 -7.04 -2.68
C ALA A 131 -7.15 -6.38 -3.33
N LEU A 132 -7.18 -5.05 -3.37
CA LEU A 132 -8.27 -4.27 -3.96
C LEU A 132 -8.18 -4.13 -5.49
N ASP A 133 -7.23 -4.81 -6.15
CA ASP A 133 -7.07 -4.75 -7.61
C ASP A 133 -6.87 -3.29 -8.11
N ALA A 134 -6.13 -2.48 -7.36
CA ALA A 134 -5.92 -1.07 -7.69
C ALA A 134 -5.17 -0.87 -9.03
N THR A 135 -5.38 0.30 -9.64
CA THR A 135 -4.63 0.76 -10.82
C THR A 135 -4.00 2.11 -10.52
N LEU A 136 -2.71 2.25 -10.78
CA LEU A 136 -1.92 3.44 -10.50
C LEU A 136 -1.76 4.27 -11.78
N THR A 137 -1.92 5.58 -11.68
CA THR A 137 -1.66 6.48 -12.80
C THR A 137 -0.30 7.15 -12.61
N ALA A 138 0.61 6.95 -13.56
CA ALA A 138 1.90 7.64 -13.61
C ALA A 138 1.90 8.67 -14.75
N VAL A 139 2.55 9.83 -14.52
CA VAL A 139 2.75 10.88 -15.52
C VAL A 139 4.22 11.25 -15.57
N GLY A 140 4.81 11.21 -16.77
CA GLY A 140 6.19 11.63 -17.03
C GLY A 140 6.29 12.40 -18.35
N THR A 141 7.51 12.58 -18.87
CA THR A 141 7.73 13.33 -20.12
C THR A 141 7.10 12.66 -21.34
N ALA A 142 6.96 11.34 -21.30
CA ALA A 142 6.27 10.54 -22.31
C ALA A 142 4.72 10.57 -22.19
N GLY A 143 4.18 11.35 -21.26
CA GLY A 143 2.76 11.47 -21.01
C GLY A 143 2.27 10.59 -19.86
N ARG A 144 0.98 10.25 -19.90
CA ARG A 144 0.26 9.53 -18.85
C ARG A 144 0.11 8.06 -19.18
N ARG A 145 0.34 7.17 -18.20
CA ARG A 145 0.03 5.74 -18.30
C ARG A 145 -0.64 5.20 -17.04
N SER A 146 -1.42 4.14 -17.22
CA SER A 146 -2.06 3.40 -16.13
C SER A 146 -1.35 2.06 -15.95
N ILE A 147 -1.10 1.68 -14.70
CA ILE A 147 -0.32 0.51 -14.30
C ILE A 147 -1.16 -0.30 -13.31
N PRO A 148 -1.56 -1.54 -13.63
CA PRO A 148 -2.16 -2.42 -12.63
C PRO A 148 -1.21 -2.58 -11.44
N VAL A 149 -1.72 -2.51 -10.21
CA VAL A 149 -0.88 -2.64 -9.00
C VAL A 149 -0.11 -3.96 -8.93
N ALA A 150 -0.66 -5.02 -9.54
CA ALA A 150 -0.02 -6.32 -9.66
C ALA A 150 1.28 -6.27 -10.48
N ASP A 151 1.39 -5.30 -11.38
CA ASP A 151 2.55 -5.08 -12.25
C ASP A 151 3.41 -3.90 -11.77
N PHE A 152 3.09 -3.29 -10.62
CA PHE A 152 3.74 -2.05 -10.17
C PHE A 152 5.04 -2.29 -9.40
N PHE A 153 5.10 -3.34 -8.58
CA PHE A 153 6.24 -3.62 -7.70
C PHE A 153 7.21 -4.61 -8.36
N GLU A 154 8.50 -4.28 -8.43
CA GLU A 154 9.52 -5.13 -9.06
C GLU A 154 10.47 -5.79 -8.04
N GLY A 155 10.53 -5.27 -6.81
CA GLY A 155 11.36 -5.79 -5.74
C GLY A 155 11.50 -4.80 -4.58
N TYR A 156 12.50 -5.03 -3.72
CA TYR A 156 12.78 -4.18 -2.57
C TYR A 156 12.99 -2.73 -3.01
N TYR A 157 12.11 -1.83 -2.53
CA TYR A 157 12.15 -0.40 -2.83
C TYR A 157 12.14 -0.05 -4.33
N THR A 158 11.68 -0.97 -5.18
CA THR A 158 11.75 -0.87 -6.64
C THR A 158 10.36 -1.04 -7.24
N THR A 159 10.00 -0.10 -8.12
CA THR A 159 8.72 -0.08 -8.83
C THR A 159 8.97 0.13 -10.31
N THR A 160 7.94 -0.07 -11.13
CA THR A 160 7.97 0.21 -12.57
C THR A 160 7.97 1.70 -12.92
N LEU A 161 7.93 2.62 -11.94
CA LEU A 161 8.04 4.07 -12.19
C LEU A 161 9.38 4.40 -12.83
N ARG A 162 9.33 5.17 -13.91
CA ARG A 162 10.53 5.71 -14.56
C ARG A 162 11.08 6.89 -13.76
N PRO A 163 12.37 7.23 -13.91
CA PRO A 163 12.99 8.33 -13.18
C PRO A 163 12.28 9.68 -13.33
N ASP A 164 11.62 9.92 -14.46
CA ASP A 164 10.89 11.15 -14.79
C ASP A 164 9.38 11.07 -14.50
N GLU A 165 8.90 9.99 -13.88
CA GLU A 165 7.49 9.77 -13.63
C GLU A 165 7.06 10.12 -12.20
N ILE A 166 5.86 10.67 -12.10
CA ILE A 166 5.15 10.97 -10.87
C ILE A 166 3.91 10.09 -10.81
N LEU A 167 3.75 9.35 -9.71
CA LEU A 167 2.48 8.72 -9.37
C LEU A 167 1.47 9.81 -9.00
N VAL A 168 0.42 9.98 -9.79
CA VAL A 168 -0.55 11.08 -9.61
C VAL A 168 -1.82 10.65 -8.87
N ASP A 169 -2.30 9.44 -9.13
CA ASP A 169 -3.49 8.90 -8.48
C ASP A 169 -3.49 7.37 -8.40
N VAL A 170 -4.32 6.86 -7.49
CA VAL A 170 -4.61 5.44 -7.29
C VAL A 170 -6.12 5.25 -7.51
N ARG A 171 -6.46 4.49 -8.55
CA ARG A 171 -7.82 4.07 -8.85
C ARG A 171 -8.12 2.75 -8.16
N VAL A 172 -9.22 2.68 -7.40
CA VAL A 172 -9.61 1.50 -6.62
C VAL A 172 -11.03 1.08 -7.00
N PRO A 173 -11.25 -0.12 -7.54
CA PRO A 173 -12.59 -0.68 -7.74
C PRO A 173 -13.44 -0.62 -6.46
N LYS A 174 -14.73 -0.28 -6.57
CA LYS A 174 -15.60 -0.19 -5.41
C LYS A 174 -15.92 -1.57 -4.84
N HIS A 175 -15.63 -1.75 -3.55
CA HIS A 175 -15.97 -2.92 -2.76
C HIS A 175 -17.11 -2.59 -1.77
N THR A 176 -18.14 -1.89 -2.24
CA THR A 176 -19.28 -1.47 -1.41
C THR A 176 -19.95 -2.67 -0.76
N GLY A 177 -20.14 -2.62 0.56
CA GLY A 177 -20.78 -3.70 1.32
C GLY A 177 -19.92 -4.95 1.46
N TRP A 178 -18.63 -4.89 1.14
CA TRP A 178 -17.68 -5.93 1.49
C TRP A 178 -17.14 -5.67 2.89
N GLU A 179 -16.87 -6.75 3.61
CA GLU A 179 -16.22 -6.71 4.91
C GLU A 179 -14.71 -6.68 4.72
N ALA A 180 -14.00 -5.97 5.59
CA ALA A 180 -12.54 -5.83 5.48
C ALA A 180 -11.85 -5.92 6.84
N ARG A 181 -10.65 -6.50 6.84
CA ARG A 181 -9.76 -6.57 8.00
C ARG A 181 -8.30 -6.47 7.58
N TYR A 182 -7.53 -5.66 8.30
CA TYR A 182 -6.08 -5.67 8.25
C TYR A 182 -5.52 -6.18 9.57
N GLU A 183 -4.98 -7.40 9.58
CA GLU A 183 -4.42 -8.01 10.78
C GLU A 183 -2.89 -7.92 10.73
N LYS A 184 -2.31 -7.08 11.60
CA LYS A 184 -0.87 -6.78 11.63
C LYS A 184 -0.21 -7.36 12.88
N PHE A 185 0.94 -8.00 12.69
CA PHE A 185 1.83 -8.39 13.78
C PHE A 185 3.13 -7.59 13.72
N ASN A 186 3.45 -6.90 14.82
CA ASN A 186 4.62 -6.04 14.98
C ASN A 186 5.11 -6.05 16.43
N THR A 187 6.33 -5.57 16.66
CA THR A 187 6.96 -5.60 18.00
C THR A 187 6.42 -4.53 18.94
N VAL A 188 6.06 -3.37 18.41
CA VAL A 188 5.44 -2.24 19.11
C VAL A 188 4.42 -1.57 18.20
N ALA A 189 3.45 -0.85 18.75
CA ALA A 189 2.29 -0.33 18.02
C ALA A 189 2.63 0.41 16.72
N GLU A 190 3.72 1.20 16.71
CA GLU A 190 4.12 2.07 15.59
C GLU A 190 5.09 1.39 14.61
N ALA A 191 5.56 0.17 14.91
CA ALA A 191 6.56 -0.52 14.10
C ALA A 191 6.00 -1.05 12.78
N TRP A 192 6.91 -1.24 11.82
CA TRP A 192 6.65 -1.95 10.57
C TRP A 192 6.11 -3.36 10.81
N SER A 193 5.40 -3.89 9.81
CA SER A 193 4.84 -5.24 9.86
C SER A 193 5.95 -6.29 9.83
N ILE A 194 6.00 -7.18 10.83
CA ILE A 194 6.72 -8.44 10.68
C ILE A 194 5.97 -9.27 9.66
N VAL A 195 4.67 -9.44 9.85
CA VAL A 195 3.72 -9.97 8.86
C VAL A 195 2.41 -9.22 9.06
N ALA A 196 1.72 -8.92 7.97
CA ALA A 196 0.32 -8.51 8.05
C ALA A 196 -0.51 -9.11 6.92
N VAL A 197 -1.81 -9.21 7.14
CA VAL A 197 -2.76 -9.77 6.19
C VAL A 197 -3.86 -8.75 5.92
N ALA A 198 -4.02 -8.39 4.66
CA ALA A 198 -5.09 -7.57 4.15
C ALA A 198 -6.16 -8.47 3.55
N ALA A 199 -7.35 -8.54 4.16
CA ALA A 199 -8.47 -9.34 3.70
C ALA A 199 -9.69 -8.45 3.42
N THR A 200 -10.29 -8.57 2.24
CA THR A 200 -11.63 -8.03 1.94
C THR A 200 -12.50 -9.12 1.32
N ILE A 201 -13.72 -9.26 1.81
CA ILE A 201 -14.58 -10.42 1.57
C ILE A 201 -16.02 -9.97 1.35
N GLN A 202 -16.63 -10.50 0.30
CA GLN A 202 -18.06 -10.36 0.06
C GLN A 202 -18.78 -11.61 0.54
N VAL A 203 -19.70 -11.45 1.48
CA VAL A 203 -20.55 -12.53 1.98
C VAL A 203 -22.01 -12.25 1.58
N ASP A 204 -22.69 -13.26 1.04
CA ASP A 204 -24.10 -13.21 0.68
C ASP A 204 -24.79 -14.48 1.16
N GLY A 205 -25.83 -14.32 1.98
CA GLY A 205 -26.57 -15.45 2.56
C GLY A 205 -25.69 -16.42 3.37
N GLY A 206 -24.59 -15.94 3.96
CA GLY A 206 -23.61 -16.77 4.70
C GLY A 206 -22.60 -17.50 3.81
N THR A 207 -22.65 -17.30 2.49
CA THR A 207 -21.68 -17.86 1.54
C THR A 207 -20.68 -16.78 1.13
N ILE A 208 -19.40 -17.14 1.10
CA ILE A 208 -18.33 -16.27 0.61
C ILE A 208 -18.42 -16.22 -0.92
N ARG A 209 -18.85 -15.08 -1.47
CA ARG A 209 -18.98 -14.87 -2.93
C ARG A 209 -17.65 -14.48 -3.56
N GLN A 210 -16.92 -13.61 -2.89
CA GLN A 210 -15.62 -13.14 -3.34
C GLN A 210 -14.72 -12.97 -2.13
N ALA A 211 -13.44 -13.30 -2.29
CA ALA A 211 -12.40 -13.06 -1.31
C ALA A 211 -11.19 -12.45 -2.01
N ARG A 212 -10.52 -11.52 -1.32
CA ARG A 212 -9.26 -10.92 -1.72
C ARG A 212 -8.34 -10.92 -0.52
N VAL A 213 -7.19 -11.59 -0.63
CA VAL A 213 -6.25 -11.74 0.47
C VAL A 213 -4.84 -11.43 -0.02
N ALA A 214 -4.18 -10.45 0.59
CA ALA A 214 -2.80 -10.11 0.31
C ALA A 214 -1.97 -9.99 1.58
N LEU A 215 -0.67 -10.23 1.45
CA LEU A 215 0.27 -10.35 2.54
C LEU A 215 1.32 -9.25 2.46
N THR A 216 1.56 -8.60 3.59
CA THR A 216 2.63 -7.62 3.80
C THR A 216 3.87 -8.34 4.34
N ASN A 217 5.04 -8.00 3.82
CA ASN A 217 6.35 -8.49 4.25
C ASN A 217 6.57 -10.01 4.14
N MET A 218 5.90 -10.66 3.17
CA MET A 218 6.02 -12.10 2.86
C MET A 218 6.78 -12.37 1.55
N GLY A 219 7.53 -11.39 1.06
CA GLY A 219 8.32 -11.45 -0.17
C GLY A 219 8.97 -10.10 -0.44
N ALA A 220 9.71 -9.99 -1.54
CA ALA A 220 10.30 -8.73 -2.00
C ALA A 220 9.26 -7.69 -2.48
N VAL A 221 8.01 -8.13 -2.67
CA VAL A 221 6.84 -7.34 -3.09
C VAL A 221 5.61 -7.86 -2.32
N PRO A 222 4.49 -7.11 -2.21
CA PRO A 222 3.26 -7.67 -1.64
C PRO A 222 2.82 -8.92 -2.41
N VAL A 223 2.36 -9.94 -1.68
CA VAL A 223 1.98 -11.23 -2.27
C VAL A 223 0.48 -11.43 -2.14
N ARG A 224 -0.18 -11.83 -3.22
CA ARG A 224 -1.60 -12.19 -3.20
C ARG A 224 -1.77 -13.68 -2.89
N ALA A 225 -2.45 -14.00 -1.81
CA ALA A 225 -2.64 -15.37 -1.31
C ALA A 225 -3.79 -16.08 -2.05
N ARG A 226 -3.59 -16.35 -3.35
CA ARG A 226 -4.63 -16.93 -4.22
C ARG A 226 -5.16 -18.28 -3.73
N GLY A 227 -4.29 -19.14 -3.17
CA GLY A 227 -4.72 -20.41 -2.58
C GLY A 227 -5.74 -20.24 -1.45
N VAL A 228 -5.65 -19.14 -0.68
CA VAL A 228 -6.64 -18.78 0.34
C VAL A 228 -7.93 -18.29 -0.32
N GLU A 229 -7.84 -17.42 -1.32
CA GLU A 229 -9.01 -16.91 -2.06
C GLU A 229 -9.82 -18.06 -2.66
N ASP A 230 -9.15 -18.97 -3.37
CA ASP A 230 -9.76 -20.11 -4.07
C ASP A 230 -10.40 -21.10 -3.10
N ALA A 231 -9.79 -21.32 -1.92
CA ALA A 231 -10.34 -22.21 -0.90
C ALA A 231 -11.60 -21.64 -0.22
N LEU A 232 -11.75 -20.31 -0.15
CA LEU A 232 -12.88 -19.66 0.51
C LEU A 232 -14.09 -19.49 -0.41
N VAL A 233 -13.88 -19.11 -1.67
CA VAL A 233 -14.96 -18.72 -2.59
C VAL A 233 -15.92 -19.89 -2.87
N GLY A 234 -17.22 -19.62 -2.77
CA GLY A 234 -18.28 -20.57 -3.03
C GLY A 234 -18.70 -21.42 -1.82
N ASN A 235 -18.02 -21.26 -0.68
CA ASN A 235 -18.29 -22.01 0.53
C ASN A 235 -18.95 -21.15 1.63
N ALA A 236 -19.52 -21.81 2.64
CA ALA A 236 -20.06 -21.13 3.82
C ALA A 236 -18.95 -20.48 4.64
N ALA A 237 -19.23 -19.34 5.28
CA ALA A 237 -18.31 -18.68 6.22
C ALA A 237 -18.20 -19.48 7.54
N ASP A 238 -17.55 -20.64 7.47
CA ASP A 238 -17.39 -21.59 8.57
C ASP A 238 -15.97 -21.53 9.18
N PRO A 239 -15.83 -21.56 10.52
CA PRO A 239 -14.52 -21.51 11.17
C PRO A 239 -13.52 -22.61 10.77
N GLU A 240 -13.99 -23.85 10.53
CA GLU A 240 -13.09 -24.94 10.14
C GLU A 240 -12.63 -24.80 8.69
N LEU A 241 -13.52 -24.36 7.79
CA LEU A 241 -13.13 -23.97 6.44
C LEU A 241 -12.08 -22.85 6.46
N ILE A 242 -12.30 -21.78 7.23
CA ILE A 242 -11.37 -20.64 7.30
C ILE A 242 -10.01 -21.09 7.83
N ARG A 243 -10.01 -21.98 8.83
CA ARG A 243 -8.77 -22.59 9.34
C ARG A 243 -8.04 -23.38 8.26
N ALA A 244 -8.75 -24.19 7.47
CA ALA A 244 -8.15 -24.97 6.38
C ALA A 244 -7.64 -24.06 5.25
N ALA A 245 -8.42 -23.06 4.83
CA ALA A 245 -8.03 -22.09 3.81
C ALA A 245 -6.76 -21.32 4.20
N ALA A 246 -6.63 -20.94 5.47
CA ALA A 246 -5.48 -20.20 5.95
C ALA A 246 -4.15 -20.98 5.88
N GLU A 247 -4.17 -22.32 5.78
CA GLU A 247 -2.94 -23.11 5.59
C GLU A 247 -2.23 -22.78 4.28
N HIS A 248 -2.99 -22.35 3.26
CA HIS A 248 -2.50 -21.91 1.96
C HIS A 248 -1.86 -20.51 1.97
N ALA A 249 -1.89 -19.78 3.10
CA ALA A 249 -1.42 -18.40 3.14
C ALA A 249 0.06 -18.23 2.75
N ALA A 250 0.92 -19.17 3.13
CA ALA A 250 2.35 -19.07 2.84
C ALA A 250 2.74 -19.59 1.43
N GLU A 251 1.79 -20.06 0.64
CA GLU A 251 2.07 -20.58 -0.71
C GLU A 251 2.59 -19.48 -1.63
N GLY A 252 3.71 -19.73 -2.31
CA GLY A 252 4.32 -18.76 -3.22
C GLY A 252 4.98 -17.57 -2.52
N THR A 253 5.21 -17.64 -1.20
CA THR A 253 5.92 -16.61 -0.43
C THR A 253 7.41 -16.90 -0.34
N ASP A 254 8.22 -15.84 -0.16
CA ASP A 254 9.67 -15.92 0.07
C ASP A 254 10.10 -14.88 1.12
N PRO A 255 9.67 -15.04 2.40
CA PRO A 255 9.94 -14.07 3.44
C PRO A 255 11.42 -14.04 3.85
N ILE A 256 11.94 -12.84 4.11
CA ILE A 256 13.32 -12.67 4.61
C ILE A 256 13.47 -13.17 6.04
N THR A 257 14.71 -13.52 6.39
CA THR A 257 15.15 -13.63 7.79
C THR A 257 15.85 -12.34 8.20
N ASP A 258 15.39 -11.71 9.27
CA ASP A 258 15.98 -10.49 9.84
C ASP A 258 16.01 -10.54 11.38
N GLY A 259 16.36 -9.42 12.01
CA GLY A 259 16.42 -9.33 13.47
C GLY A 259 15.05 -9.44 14.18
N ASN A 260 13.94 -9.39 13.45
CA ASN A 260 12.60 -9.50 14.02
C ASN A 260 12.05 -10.93 13.96
N ALA A 261 12.37 -11.66 12.89
CA ALA A 261 11.83 -12.99 12.63
C ALA A 261 12.59 -13.73 11.53
N ASP A 262 12.66 -15.07 11.64
CA ASP A 262 13.04 -15.94 10.54
C ASP A 262 11.87 -16.25 9.58
N ALA A 263 12.21 -16.81 8.43
CA ALA A 263 11.26 -17.17 7.38
C ALA A 263 10.20 -18.20 7.84
N GLU A 264 10.58 -19.14 8.71
CA GLU A 264 9.67 -20.17 9.22
C GLU A 264 8.61 -19.56 10.13
N TYR A 265 9.02 -18.68 11.05
CA TYR A 265 8.13 -17.96 11.95
C TYR A 265 7.19 -17.02 11.17
N ARG A 266 7.69 -16.32 10.15
CA ARG A 266 6.85 -15.50 9.26
C ARG A 266 5.81 -16.33 8.53
N SER A 267 6.20 -17.49 8.00
CA SER A 267 5.27 -18.43 7.35
C SER A 267 4.19 -18.95 8.31
N HIS A 268 4.58 -19.27 9.55
CA HIS A 268 3.63 -19.64 10.59
C HIS A 268 2.66 -18.49 10.91
N LEU A 269 3.18 -17.27 11.11
CA LEU A 269 2.36 -16.08 11.37
C LEU A 269 1.40 -15.78 10.23
N ALA A 270 1.81 -15.92 8.96
CA ALA A 270 0.94 -15.69 7.81
C ALA A 270 -0.33 -16.54 7.88
N ARG A 271 -0.22 -17.83 8.23
CA ARG A 271 -1.37 -18.72 8.42
C ARG A 271 -2.25 -18.29 9.60
N VAL A 272 -1.64 -18.01 10.74
CA VAL A 272 -2.37 -17.59 11.96
C VAL A 272 -3.12 -16.28 11.75
N LEU A 273 -2.47 -15.28 11.16
CA LEU A 273 -3.05 -13.95 10.91
C LEU A 273 -4.08 -14.01 9.79
N THR A 274 -3.89 -14.84 8.76
CA THR A 274 -4.90 -15.04 7.70
C THR A 274 -6.19 -15.59 8.30
N ARG A 275 -6.10 -16.62 9.14
CA ARG A 275 -7.27 -17.16 9.84
C ARG A 275 -7.99 -16.08 10.64
N ARG A 276 -7.25 -15.26 11.41
CA ARG A 276 -7.83 -14.16 12.22
C ARG A 276 -8.47 -13.08 11.36
N ALA A 277 -7.80 -12.67 10.30
CA ALA A 277 -8.27 -11.62 9.40
C ALA A 277 -9.58 -12.03 8.72
N VAL A 278 -9.62 -13.24 8.16
CA VAL A 278 -10.80 -13.79 7.47
C VAL A 278 -11.95 -14.01 8.45
N ALA A 279 -11.70 -14.67 9.60
CA ALA A 279 -12.73 -14.93 10.60
C ALA A 279 -13.35 -13.63 11.14
N THR A 280 -12.51 -12.63 11.45
CA THR A 280 -12.98 -11.32 11.91
C THR A 280 -13.76 -10.58 10.82
N ALA A 281 -13.32 -10.62 9.57
CA ALA A 281 -14.02 -9.98 8.47
C ALA A 281 -15.43 -10.58 8.25
N VAL A 282 -15.58 -11.90 8.38
CA VAL A 282 -16.90 -12.55 8.19
C VAL A 282 -17.71 -12.72 9.48
N GLY A 283 -17.18 -12.27 10.62
CA GLY A 283 -17.88 -12.23 11.92
C GLY A 283 -18.03 -13.56 12.64
N VAL A 284 -17.04 -14.48 12.51
CA VAL A 284 -17.06 -15.83 13.12
C VAL A 284 -15.84 -16.14 13.99
#